data_AF-A0A7V6B6N7-F1
#
_entry.id   AF-A0A7V6B6N7-F1
#
_cell.length_a   1.000
_cell.length_b   1.000
_cell.length_c   1.000
_cell.angle_alpha   90.00
_cell.angle_beta   90.00
_cell.angle_gamma   90.00
#
_symmetry.space_group_name_H-M   'P 1'
#
loop_
_entity.id
_entity.type
_entity.pdbx_description
1 polymer ?
#
loop_
_entity_poly.entity_id
_entity_poly.type
_entity_poly.pdbx_seq_one_letter_code
_entity_poly.pdbx_strand_id
1 'polypeptide(L)'
;MQKVEGALELESLLKGVLVQNVSIRRLDMTLHPLDRKRFQSCEFVEVFFGGAKAQGASFQNCLFSGCHLRGAVFSGITMEDTIVKLSEAMEIALPHCELMGVQFQDVTLSNANMDGAEIVACTFDTSSLYGVKFSDATIIRSKFLDKRLGNAVLSMASLQRALFVECDLSGADLRRANLSGALFVRCLLDDVNLEEALLEGARFVDCSLARISADEAKLSEAIAKPVDFVGEMWNFLANFDHTRLARALHAFVTGYVLRHTRMPERQAPSPDLPQPRAERAQQQRETQERQVTEMAPKPSAPKVQEDIKDTGSKKIELD
;
A
#
# COMPACT_ATOMS: atom_id res chain seq x y z
N MET A 1 -25.32 -9.16 34.58
CA MET A 1 -23.90 -9.55 34.68
C MET A 1 -23.39 -9.21 36.07
N GLN A 2 -22.68 -10.12 36.74
CA GLN A 2 -22.14 -9.86 38.09
C GLN A 2 -21.03 -8.81 37.99
N LYS A 3 -21.04 -7.78 38.84
CA LYS A 3 -19.96 -6.78 38.89
C LYS A 3 -18.90 -7.21 39.89
N VAL A 4 -17.64 -7.07 39.50
CA VAL A 4 -16.46 -7.35 40.34
C VAL A 4 -15.62 -6.08 40.36
N GLU A 5 -15.60 -5.44 41.53
CA GLU A 5 -14.90 -4.17 41.77
C GLU A 5 -13.89 -4.28 42.92
N GLY A 6 -13.80 -5.44 43.59
CA GLY A 6 -12.86 -5.71 44.68
C GLY A 6 -11.76 -6.71 44.30
N ALA A 7 -10.54 -6.47 44.77
CA ALA A 7 -9.39 -7.34 44.51
C ALA A 7 -9.59 -8.78 45.02
N LEU A 8 -10.15 -8.96 46.23
CA LEU A 8 -10.41 -10.30 46.79
C LEU A 8 -11.45 -11.09 45.98
N GLU A 9 -12.46 -10.40 45.44
CA GLU A 9 -13.47 -11.00 44.57
C GLU A 9 -12.83 -11.44 43.24
N LEU A 10 -11.95 -10.62 42.68
CA LEU A 10 -11.19 -10.93 41.48
C LEU A 10 -10.27 -12.14 41.69
N GLU A 11 -9.53 -12.21 42.80
CA GLU A 11 -8.68 -13.36 43.12
C GLU A 11 -9.50 -14.65 43.22
N SER A 12 -10.65 -14.60 43.89
CA SER A 12 -11.55 -15.75 43.99
C SER A 12 -12.06 -16.19 42.62
N LEU A 13 -12.45 -15.23 41.78
CA LEU A 13 -12.91 -15.47 40.42
C LEU A 13 -11.84 -16.14 39.55
N LEU A 14 -10.59 -15.65 39.65
CA LEU A 14 -9.46 -16.13 38.87
C LEU A 14 -8.85 -17.44 39.39
N LYS A 15 -9.36 -18.05 40.47
CA LYS A 15 -9.00 -19.45 40.81
C LYS A 15 -9.55 -20.44 39.79
N GLY A 16 -10.68 -20.11 39.15
CA GLY A 16 -11.26 -20.90 38.07
C GLY A 16 -10.49 -20.76 36.75
N VAL A 17 -10.60 -21.79 35.90
CA VAL A 17 -10.17 -21.71 34.49
C VAL A 17 -11.18 -20.94 33.66
N LEU A 18 -12.48 -21.08 33.98
CA LEU A 18 -13.59 -20.50 33.24
C LEU A 18 -14.19 -19.34 34.03
N VAL A 19 -14.26 -18.17 33.41
CA VAL A 19 -14.89 -16.96 33.92
C VAL A 19 -15.97 -16.55 32.93
N GLN A 20 -17.22 -16.43 33.38
CA GLN A 20 -18.34 -16.15 32.49
C GLN A 20 -19.29 -15.12 33.07
N ASN A 21 -19.86 -14.27 32.21
CA ASN A 21 -20.93 -13.34 32.59
C ASN A 21 -20.55 -12.44 33.78
N VAL A 22 -19.31 -11.94 33.79
CA VAL A 22 -18.78 -11.03 34.82
C VAL A 22 -18.29 -9.72 34.21
N SER A 23 -18.52 -8.63 34.93
CA SER A 23 -18.07 -7.27 34.61
C SER A 23 -16.97 -6.91 35.59
N ILE A 24 -15.72 -6.96 35.15
CA ILE A 24 -14.54 -6.59 35.92
C ILE A 24 -14.28 -5.11 35.63
N ARG A 25 -14.24 -4.28 36.68
CA ARG A 25 -14.19 -2.82 36.50
C ARG A 25 -13.12 -2.18 37.35
N ARG A 26 -12.26 -1.36 36.74
CA ARG A 26 -11.25 -0.52 37.43
C ARG A 26 -10.33 -1.31 38.35
N LEU A 27 -9.98 -2.53 37.94
CA LEU A 27 -9.10 -3.42 38.67
C LEU A 27 -7.79 -3.62 37.93
N ASP A 28 -6.75 -3.95 38.69
CA ASP A 28 -5.43 -4.27 38.17
C ASP A 28 -5.27 -5.78 38.01
N MET A 29 -5.05 -6.23 36.78
CA MET A 29 -4.82 -7.62 36.39
C MET A 29 -3.36 -7.91 36.03
N THR A 30 -2.45 -6.97 36.22
CA THR A 30 -1.04 -7.05 35.79
C THR A 30 -0.31 -8.26 36.35
N LEU A 31 -0.49 -8.54 37.66
CA LEU A 31 0.19 -9.63 38.37
C LEU A 31 -0.66 -10.90 38.48
N HIS A 32 -1.84 -10.92 37.86
CA HIS A 32 -2.74 -12.05 37.96
C HIS A 32 -2.42 -13.10 36.89
N PRO A 33 -2.49 -14.40 37.23
CA PRO A 33 -2.28 -15.45 36.23
C PRO A 33 -3.45 -15.44 35.25
N LEU A 34 -3.19 -15.26 33.96
CA LEU A 34 -4.21 -15.30 32.90
C LEU A 34 -4.06 -16.51 31.97
N ASP A 35 -2.99 -17.27 32.12
CA ASP A 35 -2.65 -18.39 31.25
C ASP A 35 -3.78 -19.42 31.18
N ARG A 36 -4.14 -19.78 29.95
CA ARG A 36 -5.17 -20.78 29.60
C ARG A 36 -6.55 -20.50 30.19
N LYS A 37 -6.79 -19.29 30.70
CA LYS A 37 -8.11 -18.90 31.18
C LYS A 37 -9.06 -18.69 30.02
N ARG A 38 -10.33 -19.01 30.27
CA ARG A 38 -11.42 -18.83 29.31
C ARG A 38 -12.37 -17.80 29.86
N PHE A 39 -12.43 -16.66 29.21
CA PHE A 39 -13.39 -15.60 29.47
C PHE A 39 -14.50 -15.68 28.43
N GLN A 40 -15.75 -15.81 28.87
CA GLN A 40 -16.90 -15.83 27.96
C GLN A 40 -17.96 -14.84 28.41
N SER A 41 -18.41 -13.99 27.50
CA SER A 41 -19.43 -12.97 27.80
C SER A 41 -19.03 -12.09 28.99
N CYS A 42 -17.75 -11.73 29.07
CA CYS A 42 -17.19 -10.88 30.13
C CYS A 42 -16.98 -9.45 29.63
N GLU A 43 -17.16 -8.48 30.53
CA GLU A 43 -16.79 -7.09 30.29
C GLU A 43 -15.58 -6.73 31.16
N PHE A 44 -14.59 -6.11 30.54
CA PHE A 44 -13.47 -5.44 31.17
C PHE A 44 -13.64 -3.95 30.94
N VAL A 45 -13.91 -3.20 32.00
CA VAL A 45 -14.11 -1.75 31.93
C VAL A 45 -13.03 -1.05 32.73
N GLU A 46 -12.19 -0.26 32.07
CA GLU A 46 -11.10 0.48 32.72
C GLU A 46 -10.15 -0.44 33.50
N VAL A 47 -9.94 -1.66 32.99
CA VAL A 47 -9.06 -2.65 33.63
C VAL A 47 -7.62 -2.42 33.20
N PHE A 48 -6.71 -2.53 34.16
CA PHE A 48 -5.27 -2.39 33.93
C PHE A 48 -4.66 -3.77 33.66
N PHE A 49 -4.13 -3.93 32.45
CA PHE A 49 -3.37 -5.08 31.98
C PHE A 49 -1.93 -4.71 31.63
N GLY A 50 -1.43 -3.53 32.04
CA GLY A 50 -0.12 -3.04 31.62
C GLY A 50 1.00 -4.00 31.99
N GLY A 51 1.64 -4.64 31.00
CA GLY A 51 2.65 -5.67 31.24
C GLY A 51 2.12 -7.04 31.70
N ALA A 52 0.81 -7.23 31.76
CA ALA A 52 0.18 -8.51 32.08
C ALA A 52 0.60 -9.59 31.08
N LYS A 53 0.67 -10.84 31.54
CA LYS A 53 1.01 -11.99 30.69
C LYS A 53 -0.14 -12.96 30.62
N ALA A 54 -0.45 -13.39 29.40
CA ALA A 54 -1.43 -14.43 29.13
C ALA A 54 -0.94 -15.32 28.00
N GLN A 55 -0.79 -16.60 28.27
CA GLN A 55 -0.50 -17.60 27.24
C GLN A 55 -1.71 -18.51 27.03
N GLY A 56 -2.18 -18.61 25.78
CA GLY A 56 -3.27 -19.52 25.43
C GLY A 56 -4.62 -19.21 26.09
N ALA A 57 -4.81 -17.97 26.57
CA ALA A 57 -6.09 -17.52 27.09
C ALA A 57 -7.11 -17.33 25.94
N SER A 58 -8.39 -17.55 26.22
CA SER A 58 -9.46 -17.33 25.24
C SER A 58 -10.45 -16.28 25.71
N PHE A 59 -10.81 -15.34 24.83
CA PHE A 59 -11.83 -14.33 25.07
C PHE A 59 -12.92 -14.47 24.02
N GLN A 60 -14.11 -14.90 24.44
CA GLN A 60 -15.23 -15.13 23.54
C GLN A 60 -16.40 -14.23 23.93
N ASN A 61 -16.96 -13.50 22.96
CA ASN A 61 -18.05 -12.56 23.20
C ASN A 61 -17.74 -11.55 24.32
N CYS A 62 -16.46 -11.15 24.43
CA CYS A 62 -16.01 -10.23 25.46
C CYS A 62 -16.09 -8.77 25.01
N LEU A 63 -16.09 -7.86 25.98
CA LEU A 63 -15.95 -6.42 25.75
C LEU A 63 -14.78 -5.89 26.58
N PHE A 64 -13.82 -5.24 25.92
CA PHE A 64 -12.80 -4.41 26.54
C PHE A 64 -13.15 -2.95 26.25
N SER A 65 -13.35 -2.15 27.30
CA SER A 65 -13.71 -0.74 27.17
C SER A 65 -12.83 0.09 28.08
N GLY A 66 -12.08 1.05 27.54
CA GLY A 66 -11.21 1.90 28.38
C GLY A 66 -10.02 1.16 28.99
N CYS A 67 -9.63 -0.01 28.48
CA CYS A 67 -8.61 -0.84 29.13
C CYS A 67 -7.19 -0.36 28.82
N HIS A 68 -6.29 -0.52 29.80
CA HIS A 68 -4.87 -0.21 29.65
C HIS A 68 -4.09 -1.49 29.39
N LEU A 69 -3.69 -1.71 28.15
CA LEU A 69 -3.06 -2.92 27.62
C LEU A 69 -1.59 -2.69 27.22
N ARG A 70 -1.03 -1.52 27.56
CA ARG A 70 0.32 -1.15 27.16
C ARG A 70 1.37 -2.17 27.59
N GLY A 71 2.16 -2.66 26.64
CA GLY A 71 3.23 -3.62 26.91
C GLY A 71 2.78 -4.99 27.43
N ALA A 72 1.48 -5.28 27.43
CA ALA A 72 0.97 -6.61 27.79
C ALA A 72 1.47 -7.67 26.80
N VAL A 73 1.61 -8.91 27.25
CA VAL A 73 2.10 -10.03 26.43
C VAL A 73 1.08 -11.15 26.43
N PHE A 74 0.28 -11.19 25.37
CA PHE A 74 -0.82 -12.12 25.14
C PHE A 74 -0.47 -13.06 23.99
N SER A 75 0.36 -14.07 24.28
CA SER A 75 0.88 -14.98 23.26
C SER A 75 -0.04 -16.17 23.02
N GLY A 76 -0.31 -16.47 21.75
CA GLY A 76 -1.16 -17.62 21.38
C GLY A 76 -2.57 -17.55 21.94
N ILE A 77 -3.07 -16.34 22.22
CA ILE A 77 -4.43 -16.16 22.72
C ILE A 77 -5.45 -16.31 21.59
N THR A 78 -6.68 -16.64 21.94
CA THR A 78 -7.80 -16.61 21.01
C THR A 78 -8.78 -15.51 21.40
N MET A 79 -9.27 -14.76 20.40
CA MET A 79 -10.36 -13.82 20.57
C MET A 79 -11.41 -14.06 19.49
N GLU A 80 -12.63 -14.37 19.92
CA GLU A 80 -13.76 -14.61 19.02
C GLU A 80 -14.89 -13.64 19.38
N ASP A 81 -15.45 -12.98 18.37
CA ASP A 81 -16.62 -12.09 18.47
C ASP A 81 -16.49 -11.08 19.63
N THR A 82 -15.27 -10.60 19.85
CA THR A 82 -14.90 -9.72 20.95
C THR A 82 -14.77 -8.29 20.47
N ILE A 83 -15.22 -7.34 21.29
CA ILE A 83 -15.11 -5.91 21.00
C ILE A 83 -14.04 -5.32 21.91
N VAL A 84 -13.05 -4.65 21.32
CA VAL A 84 -12.06 -3.84 22.04
C VAL A 84 -12.29 -2.40 21.63
N LYS A 85 -12.70 -1.56 22.57
CA LYS A 85 -13.01 -0.15 22.31
C LYS A 85 -12.33 0.80 23.27
N LEU A 86 -12.01 2.00 22.78
CA LEU A 86 -11.48 3.11 23.60
C LEU A 86 -10.30 2.68 24.48
N SER A 87 -9.43 1.80 23.99
CA SER A 87 -8.41 1.12 24.81
C SER A 87 -6.99 1.47 24.35
N GLU A 88 -6.05 1.47 25.29
CA GLU A 88 -4.65 1.83 25.07
C GLU A 88 -3.79 0.57 25.03
N ALA A 89 -3.41 0.12 23.84
CA ALA A 89 -2.70 -1.13 23.61
C ALA A 89 -1.34 -0.90 22.89
N MET A 90 -0.68 0.21 23.19
CA MET A 90 0.63 0.54 22.64
C MET A 90 1.64 -0.53 23.03
N GLU A 91 2.49 -0.96 22.09
CA GLU A 91 3.57 -1.92 22.36
C GLU A 91 3.07 -3.29 22.89
N ILE A 92 1.77 -3.60 22.75
CA ILE A 92 1.24 -4.92 23.14
C ILE A 92 1.86 -6.01 22.26
N ALA A 93 2.22 -7.14 22.86
CA ALA A 93 2.66 -8.32 22.14
C ALA A 93 1.53 -9.36 22.09
N LEU A 94 1.06 -9.64 20.88
CA LEU A 94 0.04 -10.62 20.51
C LEU A 94 0.59 -11.64 19.47
N PRO A 95 1.81 -12.20 19.66
CA PRO A 95 2.37 -13.10 18.65
C PRO A 95 1.55 -14.39 18.59
N HIS A 96 1.35 -14.88 17.36
CA HIS A 96 0.61 -16.12 17.09
C HIS A 96 -0.82 -16.15 17.67
N CYS A 97 -1.47 -15.00 17.83
CA CYS A 97 -2.85 -14.96 18.28
C CYS A 97 -3.82 -15.35 17.17
N GLU A 98 -4.99 -15.87 17.55
CA GLU A 98 -6.10 -16.17 16.65
C GLU A 98 -7.23 -15.19 16.94
N LEU A 99 -7.51 -14.29 15.99
CA LEU A 99 -8.54 -13.27 16.09
C LEU A 99 -9.60 -13.54 15.02
N MET A 100 -10.83 -13.83 15.45
CA MET A 100 -11.95 -14.05 14.56
C MET A 100 -13.10 -13.11 14.89
N GLY A 101 -13.51 -12.28 13.92
CA GLY A 101 -14.64 -11.36 14.09
C GLY A 101 -14.41 -10.24 15.12
N VAL A 102 -13.16 -10.02 15.55
CA VAL A 102 -12.82 -9.02 16.56
C VAL A 102 -13.01 -7.61 16.01
N GLN A 103 -13.59 -6.72 16.81
CA GLN A 103 -13.80 -5.32 16.47
C GLN A 103 -12.93 -4.43 17.33
N PHE A 104 -11.93 -3.78 16.73
CA PHE A 104 -11.11 -2.75 17.36
C PHE A 104 -11.66 -1.37 16.99
N GLN A 105 -12.21 -0.64 17.97
CA GLN A 105 -12.84 0.67 17.79
C GLN A 105 -12.12 1.71 18.66
N ASP A 106 -11.51 2.75 18.11
CA ASP A 106 -10.81 3.76 18.93
C ASP A 106 -9.71 3.17 19.83
N VAL A 107 -8.97 2.18 19.31
CA VAL A 107 -7.87 1.51 20.02
C VAL A 107 -6.52 2.06 19.54
N THR A 108 -5.59 2.27 20.46
CA THR A 108 -4.21 2.63 20.09
C THR A 108 -3.32 1.39 20.11
N LEU A 109 -3.00 0.84 18.94
CA LEU A 109 -2.16 -0.35 18.72
C LEU A 109 -0.77 0.02 18.15
N SER A 110 -0.31 1.25 18.37
CA SER A 110 0.99 1.70 17.85
C SER A 110 2.12 0.81 18.36
N ASN A 111 3.00 0.36 17.46
CA ASN A 111 4.10 -0.57 17.73
C ASN A 111 3.67 -1.92 18.34
N ALA A 112 2.40 -2.32 18.20
CA ALA A 112 1.96 -3.64 18.61
C ALA A 112 2.66 -4.72 17.78
N ASN A 113 2.93 -5.87 18.39
CA ASN A 113 3.46 -7.05 17.71
C ASN A 113 2.35 -8.08 17.54
N MET A 114 1.98 -8.37 16.30
CA MET A 114 1.04 -9.43 15.89
C MET A 114 1.69 -10.33 14.83
N ASP A 115 3.01 -10.54 14.94
CA ASP A 115 3.75 -11.44 14.05
C ASP A 115 3.17 -12.87 14.14
N GLY A 116 2.99 -13.50 12.98
CA GLY A 116 2.41 -14.83 12.85
C GLY A 116 0.97 -14.96 13.34
N ALA A 117 0.24 -13.86 13.54
CA ALA A 117 -1.15 -13.88 13.96
C ALA A 117 -2.10 -14.33 12.83
N GLU A 118 -3.19 -14.98 13.20
CA GLU A 118 -4.30 -15.30 12.31
C GLU A 118 -5.46 -14.33 12.59
N ILE A 119 -5.79 -13.47 11.62
CA ILE A 119 -6.76 -12.38 11.76
C ILE A 119 -7.81 -12.51 10.67
N VAL A 120 -8.95 -13.09 11.03
CA VAL A 120 -10.02 -13.42 10.09
C VAL A 120 -11.26 -12.59 10.37
N ALA A 121 -11.76 -11.91 9.34
CA ALA A 121 -12.98 -11.10 9.39
C ALA A 121 -12.99 -10.05 10.53
N CYS A 122 -11.83 -9.57 10.95
CA CYS A 122 -11.72 -8.56 11.98
C CYS A 122 -11.92 -7.17 11.37
N THR A 123 -12.38 -6.22 12.20
CA THR A 123 -12.51 -4.82 11.80
C THR A 123 -11.68 -3.96 12.72
N PHE A 124 -10.88 -3.09 12.11
CA PHE A 124 -10.25 -1.97 12.77
C PHE A 124 -11.02 -0.73 12.30
N ASP A 125 -11.78 -0.08 13.20
CA ASP A 125 -12.46 1.22 13.02
C ASP A 125 -11.90 2.36 13.95
N THR A 126 -11.58 3.52 13.37
CA THR A 126 -10.80 4.64 13.96
C THR A 126 -9.68 4.26 14.96
N SER A 127 -8.53 3.69 14.56
CA SER A 127 -7.51 3.10 15.47
C SER A 127 -6.12 3.35 14.90
N SER A 128 -5.14 3.52 15.77
CA SER A 128 -3.76 3.70 15.33
C SER A 128 -3.06 2.35 15.27
N LEU A 129 -2.55 1.96 14.10
CA LEU A 129 -1.70 0.80 13.90
C LEU A 129 -0.29 1.21 13.43
N TYR A 130 0.12 2.44 13.75
CA TYR A 130 1.42 2.96 13.33
C TYR A 130 2.55 2.06 13.84
N GLY A 131 3.45 1.63 12.97
CA GLY A 131 4.58 0.75 13.32
C GLY A 131 4.18 -0.65 13.80
N VAL A 132 2.93 -1.08 13.58
CA VAL A 132 2.49 -2.44 13.93
C VAL A 132 3.31 -3.49 13.17
N LYS A 133 3.54 -4.63 13.80
CA LYS A 133 4.22 -5.77 13.17
C LYS A 133 3.22 -6.89 12.90
N PHE A 134 3.15 -7.31 11.65
CA PHE A 134 2.30 -8.34 11.09
C PHE A 134 3.15 -9.29 10.22
N SER A 135 4.43 -9.44 10.53
CA SER A 135 5.32 -10.31 9.75
C SER A 135 4.78 -11.74 9.81
N ASP A 136 4.70 -12.43 8.67
CA ASP A 136 4.13 -13.78 8.57
C ASP A 136 2.65 -13.91 9.03
N ALA A 137 1.93 -12.81 9.24
CA ALA A 137 0.55 -12.86 9.68
C ALA A 137 -0.41 -13.25 8.54
N THR A 138 -1.49 -13.96 8.87
CA THR A 138 -2.56 -14.29 7.94
C THR A 138 -3.78 -13.42 8.24
N ILE A 139 -4.01 -12.41 7.41
CA ILE A 139 -5.07 -11.41 7.55
C ILE A 139 -6.06 -11.56 6.39
N ILE A 140 -7.17 -12.25 6.61
CA ILE A 140 -8.12 -12.61 5.55
C ILE A 140 -9.48 -11.95 5.81
N ARG A 141 -10.03 -11.29 4.78
CA ARG A 141 -11.35 -10.62 4.81
C ARG A 141 -11.50 -9.59 5.94
N SER A 142 -10.39 -9.08 6.45
CA SER A 142 -10.37 -8.06 7.51
C SER A 142 -10.45 -6.66 6.90
N LYS A 143 -11.00 -5.72 7.68
CA LYS A 143 -11.28 -4.34 7.25
C LYS A 143 -10.48 -3.35 8.08
N PHE A 144 -9.84 -2.41 7.41
CA PHE A 144 -9.16 -1.27 8.00
C PHE A 144 -9.84 0.00 7.49
N LEU A 145 -10.43 0.80 8.40
CA LEU A 145 -11.25 1.98 8.08
C LEU A 145 -10.69 3.24 8.75
N ASP A 146 -10.23 4.22 7.98
CA ASP A 146 -9.71 5.51 8.47
C ASP A 146 -8.53 5.35 9.46
N LYS A 147 -7.45 4.70 9.01
CA LYS A 147 -6.37 4.18 9.88
C LYS A 147 -4.97 4.66 9.54
N ARG A 148 -4.21 4.96 10.60
CA ARG A 148 -2.78 5.19 10.53
C ARG A 148 -2.05 3.85 10.63
N LEU A 149 -1.65 3.32 9.48
CA LEU A 149 -0.81 2.13 9.27
C LEU A 149 0.62 2.49 8.83
N GLY A 150 1.01 3.77 8.96
CA GLY A 150 2.33 4.24 8.57
C GLY A 150 3.44 3.44 9.26
N ASN A 151 4.50 3.13 8.51
CA ASN A 151 5.63 2.29 8.94
C ASN A 151 5.24 0.89 9.46
N ALA A 152 4.05 0.37 9.11
CA ALA A 152 3.68 -1.00 9.46
C ALA A 152 4.62 -2.01 8.78
N VAL A 153 4.96 -3.08 9.49
CA VAL A 153 5.75 -4.20 8.97
C VAL A 153 4.79 -5.34 8.65
N LEU A 154 4.52 -5.57 7.37
CA LEU A 154 3.62 -6.58 6.83
C LEU A 154 4.36 -7.54 5.88
N SER A 155 5.67 -7.73 6.11
CA SER A 155 6.50 -8.57 5.26
C SER A 155 6.06 -10.04 5.37
N MET A 156 5.99 -10.71 4.22
CA MET A 156 5.49 -12.09 4.08
C MET A 156 4.04 -12.32 4.57
N ALA A 157 3.30 -11.26 4.91
CA ALA A 157 1.93 -11.38 5.39
C ALA A 157 0.97 -11.81 4.27
N SER A 158 -0.01 -12.65 4.60
CA SER A 158 -1.10 -13.00 3.68
C SER A 158 -2.31 -12.09 3.93
N LEU A 159 -2.50 -11.11 3.06
CA LEU A 159 -3.53 -10.05 3.12
C LEU A 159 -4.64 -10.27 2.07
N GLN A 160 -4.90 -11.53 1.71
CA GLN A 160 -5.81 -11.87 0.64
C GLN A 160 -7.22 -11.34 0.92
N ARG A 161 -7.78 -10.61 -0.06
CA ARG A 161 -9.11 -9.99 0.03
C ARG A 161 -9.29 -9.08 1.25
N ALA A 162 -8.21 -8.53 1.80
CA ALA A 162 -8.28 -7.49 2.82
C ALA A 162 -8.83 -6.19 2.20
N LEU A 163 -9.54 -5.41 3.01
CA LEU A 163 -10.11 -4.12 2.62
C LEU A 163 -9.46 -3.00 3.42
N PHE A 164 -8.86 -2.05 2.71
CA PHE A 164 -8.29 -0.82 3.26
C PHE A 164 -9.08 0.36 2.69
N VAL A 165 -9.65 1.19 3.56
CA VAL A 165 -10.39 2.39 3.20
C VAL A 165 -9.82 3.55 3.98
N GLU A 166 -9.41 4.61 3.29
CA GLU A 166 -8.88 5.84 3.89
C GLU A 166 -7.71 5.57 4.85
N CYS A 167 -6.86 4.60 4.50
CA CYS A 167 -5.71 4.22 5.31
C CYS A 167 -4.44 4.95 4.86
N ASP A 168 -3.65 5.40 5.83
CA ASP A 168 -2.28 5.86 5.61
C ASP A 168 -1.32 4.68 5.86
N LEU A 169 -0.80 4.09 4.78
CA LEU A 169 0.21 3.03 4.80
C LEU A 169 1.61 3.56 4.44
N SER A 170 1.84 4.88 4.53
CA SER A 170 3.09 5.46 4.06
C SER A 170 4.30 4.85 4.77
N GLY A 171 5.31 4.46 4.01
CA GLY A 171 6.53 3.79 4.51
C GLY A 171 6.32 2.34 4.98
N ALA A 172 5.16 1.72 4.74
CA ALA A 172 4.94 0.33 5.13
C ALA A 172 5.83 -0.66 4.35
N ASP A 173 6.26 -1.73 5.04
CA ASP A 173 6.99 -2.84 4.46
C ASP A 173 6.02 -3.98 4.11
N LEU A 174 5.72 -4.15 2.83
CA LEU A 174 4.87 -5.20 2.26
C LEU A 174 5.67 -6.19 1.40
N ARG A 175 6.98 -6.32 1.64
CA ARG A 175 7.83 -7.25 0.89
C ARG A 175 7.32 -8.67 0.99
N ARG A 176 7.25 -9.36 -0.15
CA ARG A 176 6.75 -10.75 -0.27
C ARG A 176 5.32 -10.95 0.28
N ALA A 177 4.58 -9.89 0.53
CA ALA A 177 3.21 -10.00 1.03
C ALA A 177 2.29 -10.54 -0.07
N ASN A 178 1.30 -11.33 0.31
CA ASN A 178 0.25 -11.79 -0.57
C ASN A 178 -0.98 -10.89 -0.46
N LEU A 179 -1.11 -9.96 -1.40
CA LEU A 179 -2.18 -8.97 -1.53
C LEU A 179 -3.23 -9.38 -2.58
N SER A 180 -3.29 -10.67 -2.96
CA SER A 180 -4.19 -11.10 -4.02
C SER A 180 -5.67 -10.79 -3.68
N GLY A 181 -6.34 -10.09 -4.59
CA GLY A 181 -7.71 -9.62 -4.43
C GLY A 181 -7.93 -8.56 -3.35
N ALA A 182 -6.87 -7.99 -2.75
CA ALA A 182 -6.99 -6.90 -1.79
C ALA A 182 -7.57 -5.64 -2.45
N LEU A 183 -8.32 -4.84 -1.69
CA LEU A 183 -8.92 -3.60 -2.15
C LEU A 183 -8.45 -2.44 -1.28
N PHE A 184 -7.81 -1.47 -1.91
CA PHE A 184 -7.41 -0.19 -1.34
C PHE A 184 -8.28 0.92 -1.93
N VAL A 185 -8.90 1.71 -1.07
CA VAL A 185 -9.76 2.85 -1.47
C VAL A 185 -9.30 4.08 -0.71
N ARG A 186 -8.96 5.16 -1.41
CA ARG A 186 -8.51 6.44 -0.83
C ARG A 186 -7.33 6.30 0.14
N CYS A 187 -6.40 5.39 -0.15
CA CYS A 187 -5.25 5.12 0.74
C CYS A 187 -4.00 5.89 0.32
N LEU A 188 -3.16 6.27 1.29
CA LEU A 188 -1.81 6.79 1.05
C LEU A 188 -0.84 5.61 1.11
N LEU A 189 -0.18 5.30 -0.01
CA LEU A 189 0.81 4.21 -0.12
C LEU A 189 2.18 4.77 -0.53
N ASP A 190 2.51 5.97 -0.09
CA ASP A 190 3.77 6.62 -0.42
C ASP A 190 4.95 5.90 0.28
N ASP A 191 6.08 5.77 -0.41
CA ASP A 191 7.29 5.11 0.13
C ASP A 191 7.09 3.65 0.55
N VAL A 192 6.03 2.98 0.09
CA VAL A 192 5.74 1.58 0.42
C VAL A 192 6.69 0.64 -0.33
N ASN A 193 7.14 -0.41 0.35
CA ASN A 193 7.94 -1.47 -0.27
C ASN A 193 7.09 -2.72 -0.58
N LEU A 194 6.88 -3.00 -1.86
CA LEU A 194 6.14 -4.13 -2.44
C LEU A 194 7.07 -5.13 -3.16
N GLU A 195 8.38 -5.12 -2.89
CA GLU A 195 9.32 -6.06 -3.52
C GLU A 195 8.86 -7.52 -3.33
N GLU A 196 8.84 -8.29 -4.43
CA GLU A 196 8.36 -9.67 -4.50
C GLU A 196 6.89 -9.89 -4.05
N ALA A 197 6.08 -8.83 -3.88
CA ALA A 197 4.69 -8.96 -3.45
C ALA A 197 3.79 -9.59 -4.53
N LEU A 198 2.76 -10.34 -4.09
CA LEU A 198 1.74 -10.90 -4.96
C LEU A 198 0.52 -9.97 -4.97
N LEU A 199 0.23 -9.35 -6.11
CA LEU A 199 -0.81 -8.33 -6.26
C LEU A 199 -1.93 -8.79 -7.22
N GLU A 200 -2.11 -10.12 -7.37
CA GLU A 200 -3.03 -10.66 -8.36
C GLU A 200 -4.47 -10.24 -8.07
N GLY A 201 -5.10 -9.53 -9.01
CA GLY A 201 -6.45 -8.99 -8.83
C GLY A 201 -6.57 -7.91 -7.74
N ALA A 202 -5.44 -7.39 -7.22
CA ALA A 202 -5.45 -6.30 -6.26
C ALA A 202 -5.99 -5.01 -6.90
N ARG A 203 -6.75 -4.22 -6.14
CA ARG A 203 -7.45 -3.03 -6.63
C ARG A 203 -7.04 -1.81 -5.83
N PHE A 204 -6.60 -0.76 -6.52
CA PHE A 204 -6.26 0.54 -5.95
C PHE A 204 -7.21 1.59 -6.51
N VAL A 205 -8.00 2.21 -5.64
CA VAL A 205 -9.00 3.22 -6.01
C VAL A 205 -8.69 4.52 -5.29
N ASP A 206 -8.48 5.63 -5.98
CA ASP A 206 -8.22 6.96 -5.38
C ASP A 206 -7.02 6.97 -4.43
N CYS A 207 -6.01 6.13 -4.67
CA CYS A 207 -4.83 6.02 -3.79
C CYS A 207 -3.66 6.90 -4.26
N SER A 208 -2.77 7.26 -3.34
CA SER A 208 -1.43 7.79 -3.66
C SER A 208 -0.42 6.65 -3.71
N LEU A 209 0.52 6.69 -4.65
CA LEU A 209 1.54 5.64 -4.90
C LEU A 209 2.91 6.26 -5.18
N ALA A 210 3.26 7.36 -4.50
CA ALA A 210 4.54 8.03 -4.75
C ALA A 210 5.70 7.21 -4.17
N ARG A 211 6.83 7.14 -4.90
CA ARG A 211 8.09 6.53 -4.41
C ARG A 211 7.99 5.07 -3.93
N ILE A 212 7.05 4.29 -4.47
CA ILE A 212 6.96 2.85 -4.15
C ILE A 212 8.16 2.06 -4.72
N SER A 213 8.64 1.07 -3.96
CA SER A 213 9.48 -0.01 -4.49
C SER A 213 8.61 -1.22 -4.77
N ALA A 214 8.82 -1.91 -5.89
CA ALA A 214 7.98 -3.05 -6.25
C ALA A 214 8.70 -3.99 -7.24
N ASP A 215 10.01 -4.15 -7.02
CA ASP A 215 10.84 -5.05 -7.80
C ASP A 215 10.33 -6.49 -7.67
N GLU A 216 10.25 -7.21 -8.79
CA GLU A 216 9.76 -8.60 -8.86
C GLU A 216 8.31 -8.82 -8.37
N ALA A 217 7.53 -7.76 -8.14
CA ALA A 217 6.13 -7.88 -7.77
C ALA A 217 5.27 -8.49 -8.90
N LYS A 218 4.34 -9.38 -8.54
CA LYS A 218 3.43 -10.07 -9.49
C LYS A 218 2.10 -9.33 -9.60
N LEU A 219 1.87 -8.65 -10.73
CA LEU A 219 0.71 -7.75 -10.96
C LEU A 219 -0.41 -8.33 -11.84
N SER A 220 -0.52 -9.65 -12.02
CA SER A 220 -1.54 -10.22 -12.90
C SER A 220 -2.94 -9.72 -12.52
N GLU A 221 -3.68 -9.13 -13.45
CA GLU A 221 -5.04 -8.62 -13.21
C GLU A 221 -5.17 -7.50 -12.16
N ALA A 222 -4.07 -6.89 -11.72
CA ALA A 222 -4.13 -5.74 -10.82
C ALA A 222 -4.80 -4.53 -11.51
N ILE A 223 -5.65 -3.80 -10.79
CA ILE A 223 -6.41 -2.66 -11.30
C ILE A 223 -6.14 -1.41 -10.47
N ALA A 224 -5.75 -0.32 -11.12
CA ALA A 224 -5.64 1.00 -10.50
C ALA A 224 -6.60 1.99 -11.19
N LYS A 225 -7.46 2.70 -10.43
CA LYS A 225 -8.44 3.68 -10.94
C LYS A 225 -8.57 4.86 -9.98
N PRO A 226 -8.96 6.04 -10.46
CA PRO A 226 -8.05 7.20 -10.55
C PRO A 226 -7.02 7.21 -9.41
N VAL A 227 -5.73 7.26 -9.71
CA VAL A 227 -4.68 7.38 -8.68
C VAL A 227 -4.28 8.86 -8.67
N ASP A 228 -4.37 9.51 -7.52
CA ASP A 228 -3.99 10.92 -7.37
C ASP A 228 -2.47 11.02 -7.41
N PHE A 229 -1.92 11.39 -8.57
CA PHE A 229 -0.54 11.84 -8.65
C PHE A 229 -0.50 13.31 -8.25
N VAL A 230 -0.13 13.59 -6.99
CA VAL A 230 -0.02 14.96 -6.51
C VAL A 230 1.03 15.73 -7.33
N GLY A 231 0.57 16.76 -8.04
CA GLY A 231 1.15 18.10 -8.28
C GLY A 231 2.61 18.29 -8.71
N GLU A 232 3.57 17.54 -8.20
CA GLU A 232 5.01 17.77 -8.40
C GLU A 232 5.61 16.92 -9.53
N MET A 233 4.78 16.09 -10.19
CA MET A 233 5.23 15.09 -11.15
C MET A 233 5.77 15.67 -12.47
N TRP A 234 5.57 16.96 -12.78
CA TRP A 234 6.16 17.52 -14.01
C TRP A 234 7.66 17.83 -13.89
N ASN A 235 8.17 18.12 -12.70
CA ASN A 235 9.60 18.42 -12.49
C ASN A 235 10.42 17.22 -11.99
N PHE A 236 9.76 16.17 -11.50
CA PHE A 236 10.40 14.95 -11.00
C PHE A 236 10.59 13.84 -12.07
N LEU A 237 10.18 14.09 -13.32
CA LEU A 237 10.34 13.16 -14.45
C LEU A 237 11.81 12.87 -14.83
N ALA A 238 12.79 13.53 -14.21
CA ALA A 238 14.21 13.33 -14.46
C ALA A 238 14.89 12.27 -13.56
N ASN A 239 14.25 11.81 -12.47
CA ASN A 239 14.90 10.96 -11.45
C ASN A 239 14.23 9.59 -11.23
N PHE A 240 13.45 9.09 -12.18
CA PHE A 240 12.95 7.71 -12.13
C PHE A 240 14.11 6.72 -12.34
N ASP A 241 14.70 6.26 -11.24
CA ASP A 241 15.67 5.18 -11.23
C ASP A 241 14.98 3.83 -11.55
N HIS A 242 15.23 3.40 -12.78
CA HIS A 242 15.42 2.04 -13.31
C HIS A 242 14.56 0.82 -12.93
N THR A 243 13.53 0.87 -12.08
CA THR A 243 12.69 -0.32 -11.88
C THR A 243 11.66 -0.48 -13.01
N ARG A 244 11.59 -1.69 -13.59
CA ARG A 244 10.67 -2.02 -14.70
C ARG A 244 9.20 -1.79 -14.31
N LEU A 245 8.88 -1.85 -13.02
CA LEU A 245 7.53 -1.68 -12.50
C LEU A 245 7.11 -0.21 -12.36
N ALA A 246 7.98 0.71 -11.93
CA ALA A 246 7.64 2.13 -11.93
C ALA A 246 7.28 2.59 -13.35
N ARG A 247 7.99 2.09 -14.36
CA ARG A 247 7.66 2.30 -15.78
C ARG A 247 6.41 1.55 -16.24
N ALA A 248 6.12 0.35 -15.72
CA ALA A 248 4.94 -0.43 -16.10
C ALA A 248 3.66 0.08 -15.44
N LEU A 249 3.70 0.46 -14.16
CA LEU A 249 2.61 1.12 -13.45
C LEU A 249 2.38 2.52 -14.05
N HIS A 250 3.45 3.27 -14.33
CA HIS A 250 3.36 4.52 -15.07
C HIS A 250 2.75 4.29 -16.47
N ALA A 251 3.26 3.37 -17.29
CA ALA A 251 2.70 3.11 -18.63
C ALA A 251 1.25 2.58 -18.59
N PHE A 252 0.90 1.76 -17.61
CA PHE A 252 -0.45 1.25 -17.41
C PHE A 252 -1.41 2.36 -16.96
N VAL A 253 -1.00 3.19 -16.01
CA VAL A 253 -1.81 4.29 -15.48
C VAL A 253 -1.89 5.44 -16.49
N THR A 254 -0.79 5.87 -17.10
CA THR A 254 -0.78 6.84 -18.21
C THR A 254 -1.59 6.32 -19.40
N GLY A 255 -1.50 5.03 -19.75
CA GLY A 255 -2.28 4.41 -20.81
C GLY A 255 -3.77 4.28 -20.50
N TYR A 256 -4.15 4.06 -19.24
CA TYR A 256 -5.54 4.02 -18.79
C TYR A 256 -6.15 5.43 -18.73
N VAL A 257 -5.40 6.41 -18.19
CA VAL A 257 -5.76 7.83 -18.16
C VAL A 257 -5.97 8.35 -19.59
N LEU A 258 -5.01 8.16 -20.51
CA LEU A 258 -5.15 8.60 -21.91
C LEU A 258 -6.34 8.00 -22.66
N ARG A 259 -6.81 6.81 -22.27
CA ARG A 259 -7.97 6.16 -22.91
C ARG A 259 -9.32 6.53 -22.30
N HIS A 260 -9.34 7.05 -21.06
CA HIS A 260 -10.58 7.21 -20.29
C HIS A 260 -10.78 8.60 -19.68
N THR A 261 -9.79 9.49 -19.74
CA THR A 261 -9.99 10.92 -19.52
C THR A 261 -10.14 11.60 -20.88
N ARG A 262 -11.31 12.21 -21.14
CA ARG A 262 -11.40 13.21 -22.20
C ARG A 262 -10.51 14.36 -21.77
N MET A 263 -9.34 14.49 -22.40
CA MET A 263 -8.55 15.72 -22.33
C MET A 263 -9.50 16.88 -22.67
N PRO A 264 -9.58 17.96 -21.86
CA PRO A 264 -10.14 19.19 -22.39
C PRO A 264 -9.33 19.53 -23.63
N GLU A 265 -10.00 19.68 -24.77
CA GLU A 265 -9.35 20.17 -25.99
C GLU A 265 -8.48 21.35 -25.59
N ARG A 266 -7.18 21.26 -25.86
CA ARG A 266 -6.36 22.47 -25.90
C ARG A 266 -7.06 23.36 -26.91
N GLN A 267 -7.72 24.42 -26.43
CA GLN A 267 -8.06 25.54 -27.31
C GLN A 267 -6.76 25.91 -28.00
N ALA A 268 -6.78 25.81 -29.33
CA ALA A 268 -5.67 26.28 -30.13
C ALA A 268 -5.34 27.71 -29.67
N PRO A 269 -4.05 28.06 -29.48
CA PRO A 269 -3.69 29.41 -29.10
C PRO A 269 -4.33 30.37 -30.11
N SER A 270 -5.03 31.38 -29.60
CA SER A 270 -5.57 32.45 -30.43
C SER A 270 -4.43 33.03 -31.28
N PRO A 271 -4.67 33.35 -32.56
CA PRO A 271 -3.62 33.73 -33.51
C PRO A 271 -2.90 35.05 -33.20
N ASP A 272 -3.20 35.71 -32.07
CA ASP A 272 -2.74 37.06 -31.73
C ASP A 272 -1.72 37.14 -30.57
N LEU A 273 -1.12 36.02 -30.15
CA LEU A 273 0.01 36.08 -29.21
C LEU A 273 1.34 36.28 -29.95
N PRO A 274 2.15 37.31 -29.62
CA PRO A 274 3.44 37.53 -30.26
C PRO A 274 4.40 36.37 -29.93
N GLN A 275 4.94 35.75 -30.98
CA GLN A 275 5.88 34.63 -30.88
C GLN A 275 7.08 34.94 -29.97
N PRO A 276 7.53 33.97 -29.14
CA PRO A 276 8.70 34.14 -28.30
C PRO A 276 9.96 34.46 -29.11
N ARG A 277 10.81 35.37 -28.61
CA ARG A 277 12.04 35.84 -29.29
C ARG A 277 13.00 34.72 -29.74
N ALA A 278 12.90 33.53 -29.14
CA ALA A 278 13.69 32.36 -29.52
C ALA A 278 13.31 31.79 -30.90
N GLU A 279 12.03 31.79 -31.26
CA GLU A 279 11.56 31.24 -32.55
C GLU A 279 11.95 32.14 -33.73
N ARG A 280 11.98 33.46 -33.53
CA ARG A 280 12.47 34.42 -34.55
C ARG A 280 13.95 34.25 -34.85
N ALA A 281 14.77 33.95 -33.85
CA ALA A 281 16.21 33.73 -34.03
C ALA A 281 16.49 32.42 -34.78
N GLN A 282 15.66 31.40 -34.57
CA GLN A 282 15.80 30.11 -35.23
C GLN A 282 15.30 30.14 -36.69
N GLN A 283 14.17 30.80 -36.96
CA GLN A 283 13.69 31.00 -38.34
C GLN A 283 14.63 31.89 -39.18
N GLN A 284 15.24 32.93 -38.58
CA GLN A 284 16.24 33.74 -39.29
C GLN A 284 17.51 32.96 -39.62
N ARG A 285 17.95 32.04 -38.76
CA ARG A 285 19.08 31.14 -39.04
C ARG A 285 18.76 30.13 -40.14
N GLU A 286 17.58 29.51 -40.11
CA GLU A 286 17.16 28.56 -41.15
C GLU A 286 16.95 29.22 -42.51
N THR A 287 16.52 30.49 -42.54
CA THR A 287 16.36 31.26 -43.79
C THR A 287 17.71 31.70 -44.36
N GLN A 288 18.69 32.03 -43.50
CA GLN A 288 20.07 32.31 -43.92
C GLN A 288 20.79 31.05 -44.44
N GLU A 289 20.61 29.90 -43.79
CA GLU A 289 21.22 28.64 -44.22
C GLU A 289 20.64 28.16 -45.57
N ARG A 290 19.36 28.40 -45.86
CA ARG A 290 18.77 28.09 -47.17
C ARG A 290 19.28 28.98 -48.30
N GLN A 291 19.56 30.25 -48.05
CA GLN A 291 20.09 31.17 -49.08
C GLN A 291 21.54 30.87 -49.49
N VAL A 292 22.33 30.24 -48.61
CA VAL A 292 23.73 29.87 -48.91
C VAL A 292 23.82 28.61 -49.77
N THR A 293 22.82 27.72 -49.73
CA THR A 293 22.82 26.45 -50.47
C THR A 293 22.35 26.57 -51.93
N GLU A 294 21.78 27.70 -52.35
CA GLU A 294 21.26 27.92 -53.72
C GLU A 294 22.25 28.56 -54.72
N MET A 295 23.51 28.85 -54.33
CA MET A 295 24.52 29.35 -55.26
C MET A 295 25.35 28.21 -55.88
N ALA A 296 24.81 27.58 -56.93
CA ALA A 296 25.57 26.68 -57.80
C ALA A 296 26.59 27.45 -58.68
N PRO A 297 27.76 26.88 -59.02
CA PRO A 297 28.73 27.52 -59.90
C PRO A 297 28.33 27.40 -61.40
N LYS A 298 28.63 28.45 -62.17
CA LYS A 298 28.34 28.62 -63.62
C LYS A 298 28.91 27.50 -64.51
N PRO A 299 28.27 27.19 -65.66
CA PRO A 299 28.73 26.15 -66.59
C PRO A 299 29.86 26.65 -67.51
N SER A 300 30.79 25.76 -67.84
CA SER A 300 31.81 25.95 -68.89
C SER A 300 31.44 25.16 -70.16
N ALA A 301 31.90 25.67 -71.30
CA ALA A 301 31.44 25.48 -72.68
C ALA A 301 31.63 24.06 -73.30
N PRO A 302 31.04 23.75 -74.47
CA PRO A 302 30.85 22.38 -74.96
C PRO A 302 32.05 21.86 -75.77
N LYS A 303 32.27 20.53 -75.73
CA LYS A 303 33.14 19.81 -76.68
C LYS A 303 32.37 18.69 -77.39
N VAL A 304 32.18 18.94 -78.68
CA VAL A 304 32.16 18.06 -79.87
C VAL A 304 32.02 16.54 -79.67
N GLN A 305 31.01 15.99 -80.37
CA GLN A 305 30.74 14.58 -80.64
C GLN A 305 31.83 13.93 -81.51
N GLU A 306 32.24 12.70 -81.17
CA GLU A 306 32.74 11.74 -82.15
C GLU A 306 32.01 10.39 -81.97
N ASP A 307 31.34 10.00 -83.05
CA ASP A 307 30.71 8.70 -83.28
C ASP A 307 31.78 7.60 -83.39
N ILE A 308 31.67 6.51 -82.61
CA ILE A 308 32.27 5.22 -82.99
C ILE A 308 31.27 4.09 -82.72
N LYS A 309 31.17 3.26 -83.76
CA LYS A 309 30.20 2.20 -84.02
C LYS A 309 30.29 1.00 -83.08
N ASP A 310 29.10 0.49 -82.83
CA ASP A 310 28.67 -0.90 -82.69
C ASP A 310 29.62 -1.95 -83.32
N THR A 311 30.05 -2.93 -82.52
CA THR A 311 30.21 -4.33 -82.93
C THR A 311 30.21 -5.22 -81.68
N GLY A 312 29.22 -6.11 -81.58
CA GLY A 312 29.08 -7.06 -80.48
C GLY A 312 30.12 -8.17 -80.46
N SER A 313 30.18 -8.90 -79.34
CA SER A 313 30.41 -10.36 -79.29
C SER A 313 30.40 -10.89 -77.86
N LYS A 314 29.53 -11.89 -77.65
CA LYS A 314 29.71 -13.14 -76.91
C LYS A 314 30.03 -13.14 -75.40
N LYS A 315 29.00 -13.60 -74.66
CA LYS A 315 29.01 -14.69 -73.66
C LYS A 315 30.34 -15.45 -73.52
N ILE A 316 30.85 -15.52 -72.28
CA ILE A 316 31.40 -16.74 -71.67
C ILE A 316 31.05 -16.72 -70.17
N GLU A 317 30.17 -17.64 -69.75
CA GLU A 317 30.11 -18.21 -68.40
C GLU A 317 31.24 -19.23 -68.29
N LEU A 318 31.88 -19.34 -67.12
CA LEU A 318 32.60 -20.54 -66.67
C LEU A 318 32.53 -20.57 -65.13
N ASP A 319 31.78 -21.57 -64.66
CA ASP A 319 31.97 -22.45 -63.49
C ASP A 319 32.74 -21.97 -62.26
#